data_AF-A0A7L0EYE8-F1
#
_entry.id   AF-A0A7L0EYE8-F1
#
_cell.length_a   1.000
_cell.length_b   1.000
_cell.length_c   1.000
_cell.angle_alpha   90.00
_cell.angle_beta   90.00
_cell.angle_gamma   90.00
#
_symmetry.space_group_name_H-M   'P 1'
#
loop_
_entity.id
_entity.type
_entity.pdbx_description
1 polymer ?
#
loop_
_entity_poly.entity_id
_entity_poly.type
_entity_poly.pdbx_seq_one_letter_code
_entity_poly.pdbx_strand_id
1 'polypeptide(L)'
;RLLGRMATEERHLSSSCGSFIKTEPSSPSSGIDAISHHSPSGSSDASGGYGIAMGGHPNGLDSPPMFNGTGIGGGSCRKRYDDCASAIMEDSPTKCEYMLNAIPKRLCLVCGDIASGYHYGVASCEACKAFFKRTIQGNIEYSCPATNECEITKRRRKSCQACRFMKCLKVGMLKEGVRLDRVRGGRQKYKRRLDSESSTYLSLQIPPPAKKPLTKIVSHLLVAEPEKIYAMPDPTMPESDIKALTTLCDLADRELVVIIGWAKHIPGFSNLSLGDQMSLLQSAWMEILILGIVYRSLPYEDKLVYAEDYIMDEEHSRLTGLLELYLAILQLVRRYKKLKVEKEEFVTLKALALANSDSMHIEDMDAVQKLQDLLHEALQDYELSQRNEEPRRAGKLLLTLPLLRQTAAKAVQHFYSIKLQGKVPMHKLFLEMLEAKV
;
A
#
# COMPACT_ATOMS: atom_id res chain seq x y z
N ARG A 1 61.83 46.15 14.95
CA ARG A 1 62.03 47.48 14.34
C ARG A 1 61.20 47.49 13.06
N LEU A 2 60.22 48.38 12.82
CA LEU A 2 59.74 49.53 13.61
C LEU A 2 58.19 49.53 13.67
N LEU A 3 57.60 50.50 14.39
CA LEU A 3 56.15 50.77 14.47
C LEU A 3 55.81 52.13 13.83
N GLY A 4 54.57 52.31 13.37
CA GLY A 4 53.95 53.60 12.99
C GLY A 4 52.53 53.33 12.45
N ARG A 5 51.44 53.63 13.18
CA ARG A 5 50.78 54.96 13.39
C ARG A 5 50.29 55.56 12.07
N MET A 6 48.98 55.71 11.77
CA MET A 6 47.83 56.30 12.49
C MET A 6 47.85 57.83 12.63
N ALA A 7 46.64 58.42 12.68
CA ALA A 7 46.24 59.81 12.95
C ALA A 7 46.06 60.69 11.67
N THR A 8 44.85 61.17 11.30
CA THR A 8 43.99 62.30 11.81
C THR A 8 44.12 63.55 10.90
N GLU A 9 43.13 64.44 10.66
CA GLU A 9 41.74 64.57 11.15
C GLU A 9 40.90 65.61 10.34
N GLU A 10 39.57 65.65 10.61
CA GLU A 10 38.68 66.86 10.58
C GLU A 10 38.37 67.57 9.22
N ARG A 11 37.29 68.35 9.01
CA ARG A 11 36.08 68.82 9.77
C ARG A 11 34.98 69.24 8.73
N HIS A 12 33.71 69.66 8.97
CA HIS A 12 32.82 69.90 10.13
C HIS A 12 31.33 70.00 9.65
N LEU A 13 30.33 69.63 10.49
CA LEU A 13 28.92 70.14 10.54
C LEU A 13 27.96 69.91 9.32
N SER A 14 26.64 69.74 9.45
CA SER A 14 25.64 69.76 10.56
C SER A 14 24.29 69.17 10.06
N SER A 15 23.22 68.87 10.83
CA SER A 15 22.96 68.48 12.24
C SER A 15 21.44 68.09 12.40
N SER A 16 20.95 67.86 13.63
CA SER A 16 19.55 67.54 14.04
C SER A 16 19.08 66.09 13.79
N CYS A 17 18.85 65.17 14.74
CA CYS A 17 18.23 65.15 16.10
C CYS A 17 16.74 64.70 16.05
N GLY A 18 16.26 63.75 16.86
CA GLY A 18 16.95 62.94 17.89
C GLY A 18 16.04 61.88 18.56
N SER A 19 16.53 61.24 19.64
CA SER A 19 15.88 60.07 20.28
C SER A 19 15.88 60.16 21.82
N PHE A 20 14.89 59.55 22.49
CA PHE A 20 14.88 59.34 23.95
C PHE A 20 14.20 58.01 24.33
N ILE A 21 14.57 57.47 25.51
CA ILE A 21 14.11 56.18 26.08
C ILE A 21 13.66 56.41 27.53
N LYS A 22 12.58 55.74 27.99
CA LYS A 22 12.43 55.35 29.41
C LYS A 22 11.42 54.20 29.63
N THR A 23 11.34 53.74 30.88
CA THR A 23 10.91 52.40 31.33
C THR A 23 9.51 52.34 31.98
N GLU A 24 9.09 51.12 32.36
CA GLU A 24 7.81 50.72 32.98
C GLU A 24 7.47 51.42 34.33
N PRO A 25 6.22 51.26 34.85
CA PRO A 25 6.03 50.24 35.90
C PRO A 25 4.66 49.50 35.97
N SER A 26 4.72 48.28 36.56
CA SER A 26 3.79 47.58 37.48
C SER A 26 2.25 47.73 37.45
N SER A 27 1.59 46.56 37.43
CA SER A 27 0.34 46.07 38.09
C SER A 27 -0.71 47.01 38.72
N PRO A 28 -1.99 46.59 38.66
CA PRO A 28 -2.88 46.58 39.82
C PRO A 28 -3.50 45.20 40.13
N SER A 29 -4.08 45.03 41.32
CA SER A 29 -4.74 43.78 41.76
C SER A 29 -6.01 44.01 42.59
N SER A 30 -7.00 43.13 42.40
CA SER A 30 -8.24 42.91 43.17
C SER A 30 -8.73 41.49 42.78
N GLY A 31 -9.25 40.59 43.61
CA GLY A 31 -10.18 40.78 44.73
C GLY A 31 -11.59 40.94 44.15
N ILE A 32 -12.57 40.04 44.27
CA ILE A 32 -12.82 38.85 45.12
C ILE A 32 -13.60 37.81 44.23
N ASP A 33 -13.92 36.56 44.57
CA ASP A 33 -14.24 35.87 45.84
C ASP A 33 -13.72 34.41 45.87
N ALA A 34 -13.81 33.77 47.04
CA ALA A 34 -13.59 32.33 47.24
C ALA A 34 -14.86 31.64 47.76
N ILE A 35 -14.95 30.30 47.68
CA ILE A 35 -15.50 29.40 48.72
C ILE A 35 -15.45 27.92 48.27
N SER A 36 -14.73 27.08 49.04
CA SER A 36 -14.88 25.61 49.22
C SER A 36 -14.75 24.65 48.01
N HIS A 37 -14.44 23.35 48.15
CA HIS A 37 -13.61 22.56 49.10
C HIS A 37 -13.54 21.10 48.57
N HIS A 38 -12.78 20.22 49.25
CA HIS A 38 -12.83 18.74 49.23
C HIS A 38 -12.50 17.97 47.93
N SER A 39 -11.28 17.41 47.89
CA SER A 39 -11.09 15.96 47.66
C SER A 39 -11.33 15.21 49.00
N PRO A 40 -11.42 13.86 49.10
CA PRO A 40 -11.01 12.83 48.12
C PRO A 40 -11.93 11.57 47.99
N SER A 41 -11.46 10.60 47.19
CA SER A 41 -11.62 9.13 47.34
C SER A 41 -13.01 8.47 47.45
N GLY A 42 -13.23 7.42 46.65
CA GLY A 42 -14.30 6.43 46.86
C GLY A 42 -14.17 5.26 45.88
N SER A 43 -14.26 4.02 46.36
CA SER A 43 -14.10 2.80 45.56
C SER A 43 -15.33 1.88 45.64
N SER A 44 -15.32 0.83 44.81
CA SER A 44 -15.97 -0.46 45.05
C SER A 44 -17.49 -0.66 44.78
N ASP A 45 -17.72 -1.61 43.87
CA ASP A 45 -18.54 -2.83 44.06
C ASP A 45 -20.05 -2.91 43.78
N ALA A 46 -20.42 -4.19 43.54
CA ALA A 46 -21.71 -4.85 43.73
C ALA A 46 -22.83 -4.71 42.67
N SER A 47 -22.77 -5.62 41.70
CA SER A 47 -23.73 -6.75 41.57
C SER A 47 -25.25 -6.52 41.78
N GLY A 48 -26.03 -6.83 40.76
CA GLY A 48 -27.46 -7.16 40.89
C GLY A 48 -27.89 -8.14 39.79
N GLY A 49 -28.40 -9.33 40.15
CA GLY A 49 -28.77 -10.35 39.16
C GLY A 49 -29.80 -11.37 39.65
N TYR A 50 -30.65 -11.81 38.73
CA TYR A 50 -31.66 -12.87 38.86
C TYR A 50 -32.18 -13.22 37.43
N GLY A 51 -32.60 -14.44 37.09
CA GLY A 51 -32.52 -15.72 37.80
C GLY A 51 -33.34 -16.81 37.08
N ILE A 52 -32.83 -18.07 37.11
CA ILE A 52 -33.56 -19.38 37.10
C ILE A 52 -34.75 -19.52 36.11
N ALA A 53 -34.71 -20.24 34.97
CA ALA A 53 -34.33 -21.64 34.64
C ALA A 53 -35.35 -22.74 35.05
N MET A 54 -35.56 -23.78 34.20
CA MET A 54 -35.55 -25.23 34.55
C MET A 54 -35.97 -26.18 33.41
N GLY A 55 -35.41 -27.41 33.41
CA GLY A 55 -35.92 -28.63 32.74
C GLY A 55 -35.51 -28.91 31.27
N GLY A 56 -35.08 -30.12 30.85
CA GLY A 56 -34.59 -31.27 31.64
C GLY A 56 -34.71 -32.70 31.05
N HIS A 57 -33.81 -33.11 30.12
CA HIS A 57 -33.39 -34.52 29.83
C HIS A 57 -34.47 -35.60 29.46
N PRO A 58 -34.15 -36.90 29.19
CA PRO A 58 -32.85 -37.58 28.97
C PRO A 58 -32.71 -38.46 27.68
N ASN A 59 -31.45 -38.86 27.40
CA ASN A 59 -30.91 -40.13 26.85
C ASN A 59 -31.42 -40.82 25.55
N GLY A 60 -30.47 -41.40 24.80
CA GLY A 60 -30.68 -42.43 23.75
C GLY A 60 -29.44 -42.68 22.88
N LEU A 61 -29.04 -43.94 22.67
CA LEU A 61 -27.91 -44.36 21.80
C LEU A 61 -28.38 -45.20 20.59
N ASP A 62 -27.43 -45.52 19.71
CA ASP A 62 -27.39 -46.62 18.71
C ASP A 62 -27.46 -46.29 17.20
N SER A 63 -27.05 -47.30 16.41
CA SER A 63 -26.83 -47.33 14.95
C SER A 63 -26.65 -48.80 14.51
N PRO A 64 -26.51 -49.11 13.21
CA PRO A 64 -27.33 -48.79 12.03
C PRO A 64 -28.14 -50.06 11.60
N PRO A 65 -28.61 -50.20 10.34
CA PRO A 65 -27.89 -51.11 9.42
C PRO A 65 -27.94 -50.74 7.91
N MET A 66 -27.31 -51.61 7.10
CA MET A 66 -27.14 -51.59 5.64
C MET A 66 -28.42 -51.94 4.85
N PHE A 67 -28.49 -51.58 3.56
CA PHE A 67 -28.60 -52.60 2.47
C PHE A 67 -28.18 -52.09 1.07
N ASN A 68 -28.39 -52.93 0.05
CA ASN A 68 -27.62 -53.06 -1.20
C ASN A 68 -28.49 -52.94 -2.49
N GLY A 69 -27.87 -52.87 -3.68
CA GLY A 69 -28.51 -52.98 -5.01
C GLY A 69 -27.99 -51.95 -6.04
N THR A 70 -27.23 -52.33 -7.08
CA THR A 70 -27.65 -52.89 -8.41
C THR A 70 -28.52 -51.95 -9.27
N GLY A 71 -28.24 -51.73 -10.56
CA GLY A 71 -27.11 -52.14 -11.42
C GLY A 71 -27.39 -51.88 -12.91
N ILE A 72 -26.43 -52.16 -13.82
CA ILE A 72 -26.58 -52.27 -15.30
C ILE A 72 -26.95 -50.94 -16.03
N GLY A 73 -26.48 -50.56 -17.22
CA GLY A 73 -25.42 -50.99 -18.16
C GLY A 73 -25.01 -49.74 -19.00
N GLY A 74 -24.34 -49.75 -20.15
CA GLY A 74 -23.76 -50.80 -21.00
C GLY A 74 -23.53 -50.20 -22.41
N GLY A 75 -22.32 -50.35 -22.99
CA GLY A 75 -21.92 -49.77 -24.31
C GLY A 75 -21.47 -48.30 -24.23
N SER A 76 -20.32 -47.80 -24.71
CA SER A 76 -19.28 -48.19 -25.69
C SER A 76 -19.39 -47.60 -27.09
N CYS A 77 -18.44 -46.70 -27.41
CA CYS A 77 -17.84 -46.47 -28.75
C CYS A 77 -18.71 -45.81 -29.86
N ARG A 78 -18.14 -45.12 -30.88
CA ARG A 78 -16.73 -44.94 -31.29
C ARG A 78 -16.49 -43.58 -32.04
N LYS A 79 -15.24 -43.38 -32.49
CA LYS A 79 -14.68 -42.31 -33.37
C LYS A 79 -15.50 -42.14 -34.70
N ARG A 80 -15.35 -41.12 -35.57
CA ARG A 80 -14.22 -40.22 -35.97
C ARG A 80 -14.78 -38.77 -36.22
N TYR A 81 -14.05 -37.64 -36.35
CA TYR A 81 -12.77 -37.27 -37.01
C TYR A 81 -12.80 -37.29 -38.55
N ASP A 82 -12.74 -36.10 -39.17
CA ASP A 82 -12.04 -35.77 -40.42
C ASP A 82 -11.89 -34.22 -40.54
N ASP A 83 -10.98 -33.74 -41.38
CA ASP A 83 -10.49 -32.35 -41.45
C ASP A 83 -11.02 -31.53 -42.65
N CYS A 84 -10.93 -30.18 -42.59
CA CYS A 84 -10.32 -29.32 -43.62
C CYS A 84 -10.23 -27.84 -43.16
N ALA A 85 -9.66 -26.93 -43.98
CA ALA A 85 -9.30 -25.56 -43.57
C ALA A 85 -9.44 -24.48 -44.68
N SER A 86 -9.35 -23.21 -44.24
CA SER A 86 -8.98 -21.98 -45.01
C SER A 86 -10.04 -21.25 -45.87
N ALA A 87 -9.70 -19.98 -46.20
CA ALA A 87 -10.49 -18.89 -46.82
C ALA A 87 -11.65 -18.34 -45.95
N ILE A 88 -11.87 -17.03 -45.69
CA ILE A 88 -11.50 -15.69 -46.23
C ILE A 88 -12.57 -15.03 -47.14
N MET A 89 -12.95 -13.81 -46.71
CA MET A 89 -13.70 -12.73 -47.38
C MET A 89 -15.24 -12.77 -47.47
N GLU A 90 -15.79 -11.58 -47.76
CA GLU A 90 -17.10 -11.05 -47.37
C GLU A 90 -18.18 -11.20 -48.46
N ASP A 91 -19.47 -11.19 -48.08
CA ASP A 91 -20.39 -10.07 -48.37
C ASP A 91 -21.68 -10.17 -47.49
N SER A 92 -22.72 -9.39 -47.81
CA SER A 92 -23.67 -8.80 -46.87
C SER A 92 -25.09 -9.44 -46.89
N PRO A 93 -26.20 -8.78 -46.50
CA PRO A 93 -26.89 -9.20 -45.27
C PRO A 93 -28.33 -9.72 -45.49
N THR A 94 -28.58 -10.99 -45.15
CA THR A 94 -29.94 -11.56 -45.18
C THR A 94 -30.62 -11.50 -43.80
N LYS A 95 -31.64 -10.65 -43.66
CA LYS A 95 -32.40 -10.45 -42.40
C LYS A 95 -33.36 -11.62 -42.15
N CYS A 96 -32.96 -12.61 -41.33
CA CYS A 96 -33.85 -13.64 -40.80
C CYS A 96 -34.26 -13.34 -39.34
N GLU A 97 -35.57 -13.20 -39.11
CA GLU A 97 -36.14 -12.57 -37.92
C GLU A 97 -36.64 -13.59 -36.89
N TYR A 98 -35.76 -14.00 -35.96
CA TYR A 98 -36.15 -14.75 -34.74
C TYR A 98 -35.44 -14.24 -33.46
N MET A 99 -35.26 -12.92 -33.37
CA MET A 99 -34.61 -12.25 -32.23
C MET A 99 -35.48 -12.21 -30.96
N LEU A 100 -35.64 -13.37 -30.30
CA LEU A 100 -36.10 -13.46 -28.91
C LEU A 100 -35.23 -14.44 -28.10
N ASN A 101 -34.61 -13.92 -27.04
CA ASN A 101 -34.01 -14.67 -25.91
C ASN A 101 -32.74 -15.52 -26.17
N ALA A 102 -31.71 -14.92 -26.78
CA ALA A 102 -30.34 -15.44 -26.75
C ALA A 102 -29.48 -14.83 -25.62
N ILE A 103 -29.86 -15.03 -24.34
CA ILE A 103 -29.01 -14.64 -23.19
C ILE A 103 -27.65 -15.36 -23.31
N PRO A 104 -26.50 -14.67 -23.18
CA PRO A 104 -25.18 -15.31 -23.20
C PRO A 104 -25.08 -16.44 -22.16
N LYS A 105 -25.00 -17.68 -22.65
CA LYS A 105 -25.03 -18.90 -21.84
C LYS A 105 -23.72 -19.04 -21.05
N ARG A 106 -23.66 -18.41 -19.88
CA ARG A 106 -22.51 -18.41 -18.95
C ARG A 106 -21.98 -19.85 -18.78
N LEU A 107 -20.66 -20.02 -18.86
CA LEU A 107 -20.03 -21.33 -18.71
C LEU A 107 -19.68 -21.61 -17.26
N CYS A 108 -19.65 -22.90 -16.90
CA CYS A 108 -19.26 -23.38 -15.58
C CYS A 108 -17.74 -23.34 -15.43
N LEU A 109 -17.21 -22.45 -14.60
CA LEU A 109 -15.76 -22.24 -14.46
C LEU A 109 -14.99 -23.51 -14.02
N VAL A 110 -15.67 -24.44 -13.34
CA VAL A 110 -15.11 -25.76 -12.98
C VAL A 110 -14.85 -26.65 -14.21
N CYS A 111 -15.71 -26.66 -15.23
CA CYS A 111 -15.67 -27.71 -16.27
C CYS A 111 -16.10 -27.33 -17.70
N GLY A 112 -16.42 -26.07 -18.00
CA GLY A 112 -16.84 -25.62 -19.34
C GLY A 112 -18.22 -26.09 -19.81
N ASP A 113 -18.99 -26.79 -18.96
CA ASP A 113 -20.40 -27.10 -19.23
C ASP A 113 -21.27 -25.84 -19.03
N ILE A 114 -22.48 -25.80 -19.59
CA ILE A 114 -23.39 -24.65 -19.45
C ILE A 114 -23.76 -24.46 -17.98
N ALA A 115 -23.61 -23.24 -17.45
CA ALA A 115 -24.00 -22.92 -16.08
C ALA A 115 -25.51 -22.73 -15.98
N SER A 116 -26.12 -23.27 -14.93
CA SER A 116 -27.54 -23.04 -14.59
C SER A 116 -27.73 -21.79 -13.71
N GLY A 117 -26.63 -21.17 -13.27
CA GLY A 117 -26.63 -19.97 -12.44
C GLY A 117 -25.35 -19.86 -11.61
N TYR A 118 -25.41 -19.03 -10.56
CA TYR A 118 -24.37 -18.97 -9.53
C TYR A 118 -24.75 -19.92 -8.39
N HIS A 119 -23.87 -20.86 -8.07
CA HIS A 119 -24.01 -21.78 -6.93
C HIS A 119 -22.75 -21.70 -6.08
N TYR A 120 -22.91 -21.59 -4.77
CA TYR A 120 -21.78 -21.46 -3.82
C TYR A 120 -20.81 -20.32 -4.17
N GLY A 121 -21.34 -19.21 -4.69
CA GLY A 121 -20.57 -18.05 -5.14
C GLY A 121 -20.19 -18.03 -6.63
N VAL A 122 -20.22 -19.17 -7.34
CA VAL A 122 -19.58 -19.31 -8.66
C VAL A 122 -20.54 -19.73 -9.77
N ALA A 123 -20.39 -19.13 -10.95
CA ALA A 123 -21.07 -19.54 -12.18
C ALA A 123 -20.78 -21.02 -12.50
N SER A 124 -21.80 -21.87 -12.37
CA SER A 124 -21.61 -23.33 -12.41
C SER A 124 -22.83 -24.12 -12.87
N CYS A 125 -22.56 -25.34 -13.34
CA CYS A 125 -23.59 -26.30 -13.77
C CYS A 125 -24.09 -27.13 -12.59
N GLU A 126 -25.33 -27.63 -12.69
CA GLU A 126 -25.96 -28.51 -11.68
C GLU A 126 -25.07 -29.70 -11.30
N ALA A 127 -24.34 -30.28 -12.26
CA ALA A 127 -23.46 -31.41 -12.00
C ALA A 127 -22.27 -31.08 -11.10
N CYS A 128 -21.76 -29.85 -11.10
CA CYS A 128 -20.67 -29.40 -10.21
C CYS A 128 -21.20 -28.90 -8.87
N LYS A 129 -22.33 -28.18 -8.87
CA LYS A 129 -23.11 -27.84 -7.67
C LYS A 129 -23.43 -29.09 -6.83
N ALA A 130 -24.05 -30.11 -7.42
CA ALA A 130 -24.42 -31.35 -6.73
C ALA A 130 -23.23 -32.26 -6.37
N PHE A 131 -22.07 -32.07 -7.01
CA PHE A 131 -20.82 -32.69 -6.59
C PHE A 131 -20.28 -31.99 -5.34
N PHE A 132 -20.07 -30.67 -5.40
CA PHE A 132 -19.56 -29.87 -4.29
C PHE A 132 -20.42 -30.01 -3.03
N LYS A 133 -21.76 -29.93 -3.16
CA LYS A 133 -22.69 -30.14 -2.04
C LYS A 133 -22.46 -31.48 -1.34
N ARG A 134 -22.32 -32.59 -2.09
CA ARG A 134 -22.14 -33.93 -1.53
C ARG A 134 -20.76 -34.12 -0.90
N THR A 135 -19.72 -33.52 -1.47
CA THR A 135 -18.38 -33.55 -0.88
C THR A 135 -18.36 -32.87 0.49
N ILE A 136 -18.95 -31.67 0.61
CA ILE A 136 -19.00 -30.94 1.88
C ILE A 136 -19.96 -31.61 2.88
N GLN A 137 -21.19 -31.96 2.50
CA GLN A 137 -22.15 -32.58 3.44
C GLN A 137 -21.79 -34.00 3.88
N GLY A 138 -20.95 -34.71 3.11
CA GLY A 138 -20.42 -36.02 3.48
C GLY A 138 -19.02 -35.99 4.08
N ASN A 139 -18.43 -34.80 4.27
CA ASN A 139 -17.03 -34.58 4.64
C ASN A 139 -16.05 -35.50 3.87
N ILE A 140 -16.23 -35.60 2.55
CA ILE A 140 -15.54 -36.60 1.73
C ILE A 140 -14.17 -36.10 1.30
N GLU A 141 -13.12 -36.75 1.78
CA GLU A 141 -11.76 -36.53 1.29
C GLU A 141 -11.49 -37.38 0.04
N TYR A 142 -10.66 -36.85 -0.87
CA TYR A 142 -10.34 -37.49 -2.15
C TYR A 142 -8.83 -37.42 -2.43
N SER A 143 -8.20 -38.57 -2.59
CA SER A 143 -6.84 -38.67 -3.15
C SER A 143 -6.88 -38.68 -4.68
N CYS A 144 -5.91 -38.06 -5.33
CA CYS A 144 -5.72 -38.21 -6.77
C CYS A 144 -4.89 -39.46 -7.08
N PRO A 145 -5.27 -40.32 -8.05
CA PRO A 145 -4.45 -41.45 -8.50
C PRO A 145 -3.30 -41.02 -9.45
N ALA A 146 -2.96 -39.73 -9.47
CA ALA A 146 -1.98 -39.08 -10.36
C ALA A 146 -1.45 -37.79 -9.70
N THR A 147 -0.75 -36.93 -10.45
CA THR A 147 -0.02 -35.73 -9.97
C THR A 147 -0.86 -34.58 -9.36
N ASN A 148 -2.13 -34.81 -9.00
CA ASN A 148 -3.12 -33.76 -8.63
C ASN A 148 -3.48 -32.74 -9.73
N GLU A 149 -2.97 -32.88 -10.96
CA GLU A 149 -3.16 -31.89 -12.05
C GLU A 149 -4.20 -32.30 -13.12
N CYS A 150 -5.08 -33.26 -12.85
CA CYS A 150 -6.01 -33.79 -13.86
C CYS A 150 -6.95 -32.71 -14.44
N GLU A 151 -6.91 -32.51 -15.75
CA GLU A 151 -7.74 -31.52 -16.46
C GLU A 151 -9.25 -31.81 -16.35
N ILE A 152 -9.99 -30.87 -15.78
CA ILE A 152 -11.43 -30.97 -15.53
C ILE A 152 -12.23 -30.25 -16.62
N THR A 153 -12.82 -31.04 -17.52
CA THR A 153 -13.77 -30.61 -18.58
C THR A 153 -15.09 -31.39 -18.49
N LYS A 154 -16.14 -30.96 -19.22
CA LYS A 154 -17.46 -31.62 -19.27
C LYS A 154 -17.37 -33.13 -19.49
N ARG A 155 -16.41 -33.58 -20.32
CA ARG A 155 -16.11 -35.00 -20.59
C ARG A 155 -15.33 -35.66 -19.44
N ARG A 156 -14.23 -35.05 -18.95
CA ARG A 156 -13.32 -35.66 -17.96
C ARG A 156 -13.65 -35.42 -16.48
N ARG A 157 -14.67 -34.63 -16.14
CA ARG A 157 -15.11 -34.34 -14.75
C ARG A 157 -15.62 -35.54 -13.91
N LYS A 158 -15.55 -36.77 -14.42
CA LYS A 158 -15.75 -38.00 -13.65
C LYS A 158 -14.44 -38.75 -13.36
N SER A 159 -13.37 -38.49 -14.10
CA SER A 159 -12.12 -39.27 -14.11
C SER A 159 -11.25 -39.05 -12.86
N CYS A 160 -11.30 -37.87 -12.25
CA CYS A 160 -10.67 -37.62 -10.95
C CYS A 160 -11.59 -36.74 -10.08
N GLN A 161 -11.90 -37.20 -8.88
CA GLN A 161 -12.75 -36.49 -7.92
C GLN A 161 -11.95 -35.46 -7.11
N ALA A 162 -10.71 -35.79 -6.73
CA ALA A 162 -9.78 -34.88 -6.03
C ALA A 162 -9.52 -33.59 -6.82
N CYS A 163 -8.99 -33.69 -8.04
CA CYS A 163 -8.72 -32.54 -8.91
C CYS A 163 -9.99 -31.73 -9.23
N ARG A 164 -11.15 -32.38 -9.29
CA ARG A 164 -12.44 -31.69 -9.47
C ARG A 164 -12.83 -30.88 -8.26
N PHE A 165 -12.71 -31.42 -7.05
CA PHE A 165 -13.03 -30.71 -5.82
C PHE A 165 -12.03 -29.58 -5.55
N MET A 166 -10.74 -29.85 -5.76
CA MET A 166 -9.69 -28.84 -5.75
C MET A 166 -10.00 -27.70 -6.73
N LYS A 167 -10.44 -28.02 -7.95
CA LYS A 167 -10.84 -26.98 -8.92
C LYS A 167 -12.12 -26.24 -8.52
N CYS A 168 -13.10 -26.88 -7.88
CA CYS A 168 -14.26 -26.17 -7.32
C CYS A 168 -13.82 -25.09 -6.31
N LEU A 169 -12.92 -25.44 -5.38
CA LEU A 169 -12.35 -24.50 -4.41
C LEU A 169 -11.52 -23.41 -5.12
N LYS A 170 -10.65 -23.79 -6.07
CA LYS A 170 -9.79 -22.86 -6.82
C LYS A 170 -10.56 -21.83 -7.67
N VAL A 171 -11.80 -22.11 -8.08
CA VAL A 171 -12.67 -21.12 -8.75
C VAL A 171 -13.57 -20.34 -7.79
N GLY A 172 -13.39 -20.50 -6.48
CA GLY A 172 -14.09 -19.72 -5.44
C GLY A 172 -15.40 -20.34 -4.91
N MET A 173 -15.61 -21.66 -5.02
CA MET A 173 -16.80 -22.27 -4.40
C MET A 173 -16.70 -22.28 -2.87
N LEU A 174 -17.58 -21.52 -2.23
CA LEU A 174 -17.66 -21.30 -0.78
C LEU A 174 -18.15 -22.55 -0.05
N LYS A 175 -17.36 -23.11 0.89
CA LYS A 175 -17.72 -24.31 1.67
C LYS A 175 -18.91 -24.02 2.60
N GLU A 176 -18.86 -22.87 3.26
CA GLU A 176 -19.92 -22.24 4.06
C GLU A 176 -21.17 -21.90 3.24
N GLY A 177 -21.10 -21.97 1.91
CA GLY A 177 -22.25 -21.98 1.00
C GLY A 177 -23.14 -23.21 1.15
N VAL A 178 -22.66 -24.28 1.79
CA VAL A 178 -23.36 -25.55 1.95
C VAL A 178 -23.89 -25.68 3.38
N ARG A 179 -25.21 -25.51 3.58
CA ARG A 179 -25.87 -25.89 4.84
C ARG A 179 -25.61 -27.37 5.15
N LEU A 180 -25.24 -27.67 6.39
CA LEU A 180 -25.08 -29.05 6.87
C LEU A 180 -26.43 -29.70 7.19
N ASP A 181 -27.37 -28.93 7.75
CA ASP A 181 -28.74 -29.40 8.03
C ASP A 181 -29.44 -29.92 6.77
N ARG A 182 -30.13 -31.04 6.90
CA ARG A 182 -30.91 -31.65 5.81
C ARG A 182 -32.29 -30.99 5.59
N VAL A 183 -32.59 -29.90 6.32
CA VAL A 183 -33.88 -29.20 6.29
C VAL A 183 -34.10 -28.49 4.94
N ARG A 184 -35.33 -28.55 4.43
CA ARG A 184 -35.66 -28.30 3.01
C ARG A 184 -36.26 -26.90 2.76
N GLY A 185 -35.47 -25.84 2.89
CA GLY A 185 -35.91 -24.49 2.51
C GLY A 185 -34.86 -23.39 2.73
N GLY A 186 -34.92 -22.33 1.90
CA GLY A 186 -34.11 -21.11 2.06
C GLY A 186 -33.27 -20.72 0.84
N ARG A 187 -33.46 -19.50 0.32
CA ARG A 187 -32.56 -18.85 -0.65
C ARG A 187 -31.53 -17.99 0.10
N GLN A 188 -30.33 -18.50 0.37
CA GLN A 188 -29.25 -17.70 0.94
C GLN A 188 -28.78 -16.62 -0.05
N LYS A 189 -29.04 -15.34 0.27
CA LYS A 189 -28.51 -14.18 -0.45
C LYS A 189 -27.05 -13.95 -0.07
N TYR A 190 -26.11 -14.39 -0.90
CA TYR A 190 -24.70 -13.95 -0.79
C TYR A 190 -24.56 -12.52 -1.33
N LYS A 191 -23.93 -11.63 -0.55
CA LYS A 191 -23.57 -10.28 -1.00
C LYS A 191 -22.45 -10.41 -2.05
N ARG A 192 -22.75 -10.06 -3.29
CA ARG A 192 -21.78 -10.08 -4.41
C ARG A 192 -20.78 -8.94 -4.24
N ARG A 193 -19.48 -9.19 -4.42
CA ARG A 193 -18.66 -8.25 -5.20
C ARG A 193 -19.12 -8.35 -6.65
N LEU A 194 -19.27 -7.23 -7.34
CA LEU A 194 -19.24 -7.20 -8.79
C LEU A 194 -17.81 -6.86 -9.18
N ASP A 195 -17.13 -7.78 -9.85
CA ASP A 195 -15.90 -7.53 -10.59
C ASP A 195 -16.08 -8.18 -11.97
N SER A 196 -16.26 -7.33 -12.97
CA SER A 196 -16.43 -7.56 -14.41
C SER A 196 -16.53 -6.15 -14.99
N GLU A 197 -15.72 -5.68 -15.92
CA GLU A 197 -14.84 -6.35 -16.91
C GLU A 197 -13.42 -5.73 -16.83
N SER A 198 -12.35 -6.20 -17.48
CA SER A 198 -12.14 -7.32 -18.40
C SER A 198 -10.75 -7.92 -18.15
N SER A 199 -10.57 -9.24 -18.29
CA SER A 199 -9.25 -9.88 -18.14
C SER A 199 -8.86 -10.60 -19.43
N THR A 200 -7.87 -10.03 -20.13
CA THR A 200 -7.24 -10.62 -21.30
C THR A 200 -6.51 -11.91 -20.90
N TYR A 201 -6.90 -13.03 -21.51
CA TYR A 201 -6.13 -14.27 -21.43
C TYR A 201 -4.77 -14.09 -22.10
N LEU A 202 -3.67 -14.12 -21.34
CA LEU A 202 -2.42 -14.85 -21.64
C LEU A 202 -1.28 -14.54 -20.65
N SER A 203 -1.12 -15.38 -19.63
CA SER A 203 0.18 -15.95 -19.23
C SER A 203 0.01 -16.90 -18.03
N LEU A 204 0.77 -17.98 -18.01
CA LEU A 204 0.91 -18.85 -16.85
C LEU A 204 2.21 -18.48 -16.14
N GLN A 205 2.12 -17.64 -15.11
CA GLN A 205 3.16 -17.56 -14.09
C GLN A 205 2.69 -18.31 -12.84
N ILE A 206 3.61 -19.08 -12.26
CA ILE A 206 3.40 -19.79 -11.01
C ILE A 206 3.22 -18.73 -9.92
N PRO A 207 2.14 -18.74 -9.13
CA PRO A 207 2.00 -17.77 -8.05
C PRO A 207 3.14 -17.99 -7.04
N PRO A 208 3.83 -16.92 -6.59
CA PRO A 208 4.82 -17.03 -5.53
C PRO A 208 4.17 -17.58 -4.24
N PRO A 209 4.97 -18.09 -3.27
CA PRO A 209 4.43 -18.54 -1.99
C PRO A 209 3.54 -17.45 -1.39
N ALA A 210 2.33 -17.83 -0.99
CA ALA A 210 1.31 -16.88 -0.59
C ALA A 210 1.78 -16.07 0.62
N LYS A 211 2.10 -14.78 0.41
CA LYS A 211 2.37 -13.81 1.48
C LYS A 211 1.27 -13.93 2.55
N LYS A 212 1.67 -13.96 3.83
CA LYS A 212 0.70 -13.97 4.94
C LYS A 212 -0.15 -12.69 4.86
N PRO A 213 -1.41 -12.68 5.35
CA PRO A 213 -2.23 -11.47 5.33
C PRO A 213 -1.48 -10.29 5.96
N LEU A 214 -1.45 -9.18 5.24
CA LEU A 214 -0.74 -7.95 5.62
C LEU A 214 -1.33 -7.35 6.92
N THR A 215 -0.49 -6.62 7.66
CA THR A 215 -0.96 -5.82 8.80
C THR A 215 -1.91 -4.72 8.32
N LYS A 216 -2.85 -4.28 9.15
CA LYS A 216 -3.84 -3.27 8.77
C LYS A 216 -3.19 -1.93 8.38
N ILE A 217 -2.13 -1.55 9.09
CA ILE A 217 -1.40 -0.30 8.88
C ILE A 217 -0.63 -0.34 7.55
N VAL A 218 0.16 -1.40 7.30
CA VAL A 218 0.87 -1.58 6.01
C VAL A 218 -0.12 -1.65 4.84
N SER A 219 -1.26 -2.34 5.02
CA SER A 219 -2.33 -2.37 4.02
C SER A 219 -2.90 -0.98 3.71
N HIS A 220 -2.99 -0.09 4.71
CA HIS A 220 -3.46 1.28 4.53
C HIS A 220 -2.39 2.14 3.83
N LEU A 221 -1.13 2.07 4.28
CA LEU A 221 0.00 2.80 3.68
C LEU A 221 0.20 2.44 2.19
N LEU A 222 -0.01 1.17 1.81
CA LEU A 222 0.05 0.73 0.41
C LEU A 222 -1.02 1.35 -0.51
N VAL A 223 -2.18 1.69 0.07
CA VAL A 223 -3.35 2.30 -0.63
C VAL A 223 -3.28 3.82 -0.57
N ALA A 224 -2.69 4.39 0.49
CA ALA A 224 -2.41 5.81 0.61
C ALA A 224 -1.23 6.27 -0.27
N GLU A 225 -0.32 5.36 -0.64
CA GLU A 225 0.88 5.70 -1.42
C GLU A 225 0.51 6.36 -2.76
N PRO A 226 1.02 7.57 -3.07
CA PRO A 226 0.48 8.38 -4.16
C PRO A 226 0.67 7.81 -5.56
N GLU A 227 -0.12 8.33 -6.50
CA GLU A 227 0.10 8.12 -7.92
C GLU A 227 1.42 8.77 -8.39
N LYS A 228 1.96 8.28 -9.50
CA LYS A 228 3.26 8.71 -10.01
C LYS A 228 3.13 10.08 -10.71
N ILE A 229 4.08 10.96 -10.44
CA ILE A 229 4.21 12.25 -11.12
C ILE A 229 5.27 12.12 -12.23
N TYR A 230 5.02 12.78 -13.37
CA TYR A 230 5.99 12.93 -14.46
C TYR A 230 6.73 14.27 -14.32
N ALA A 231 8.02 14.30 -14.61
CA ALA A 231 8.83 15.51 -14.54
C ALA A 231 8.38 16.55 -15.56
N MET A 232 8.01 16.13 -16.77
CA MET A 232 7.60 16.98 -17.89
C MET A 232 8.65 18.05 -18.25
N PRO A 233 9.92 17.68 -18.55
CA PRO A 233 10.96 18.62 -18.94
C PRO A 233 10.56 19.40 -20.19
N ASP A 234 10.81 20.72 -20.21
CA ASP A 234 10.46 21.60 -21.33
C ASP A 234 11.19 21.17 -22.62
N PRO A 235 10.48 20.75 -23.68
CA PRO A 235 11.10 20.34 -24.94
C PRO A 235 11.62 21.52 -25.77
N THR A 236 11.26 22.76 -25.44
CA THR A 236 11.72 23.97 -26.12
C THR A 236 13.06 24.48 -25.61
N MET A 237 13.44 24.15 -24.37
CA MET A 237 14.72 24.56 -23.78
C MET A 237 15.88 23.63 -24.22
N PRO A 238 17.05 24.20 -24.56
CA PRO A 238 18.24 23.42 -24.88
C PRO A 238 18.79 22.70 -23.65
N GLU A 239 19.41 21.54 -23.87
CA GLU A 239 19.93 20.70 -22.79
C GLU A 239 21.05 21.41 -22.04
N SER A 240 20.87 21.57 -20.72
CA SER A 240 21.68 22.45 -19.87
C SER A 240 21.49 22.11 -18.39
N ASP A 241 22.46 22.52 -17.57
CA ASP A 241 22.37 22.48 -16.11
C ASP A 241 21.13 23.24 -15.60
N ILE A 242 20.87 24.45 -16.11
CA ILE A 242 19.71 25.26 -15.73
C ILE A 242 18.39 24.54 -16.05
N LYS A 243 18.25 23.93 -17.24
CA LYS A 243 17.04 23.16 -17.62
C LYS A 243 16.82 21.97 -16.69
N ALA A 244 17.87 21.21 -16.40
CA ALA A 244 17.81 20.05 -15.52
C ALA A 244 17.43 20.43 -14.09
N LEU A 245 18.09 21.47 -13.53
CA LEU A 245 17.81 21.96 -12.18
C LEU A 245 16.40 22.55 -12.06
N THR A 246 15.92 23.28 -13.08
CA THR A 246 14.54 23.77 -13.14
C THR A 246 13.54 22.61 -13.12
N THR A 247 13.72 21.63 -14.01
CA THR A 247 12.88 20.42 -14.09
C THR A 247 12.79 19.69 -12.74
N LEU A 248 13.91 19.59 -12.01
CA LEU A 248 13.97 18.95 -10.70
C LEU A 248 13.30 19.78 -9.59
N CYS A 249 13.42 21.11 -9.62
CA CYS A 249 12.71 21.98 -8.68
C CYS A 249 11.20 21.95 -8.90
N ASP A 250 10.76 21.99 -10.16
CA ASP A 250 9.35 21.94 -10.55
C ASP A 250 8.72 20.58 -10.27
N LEU A 251 9.50 19.49 -10.36
CA LEU A 251 9.08 18.16 -9.90
C LEU A 251 8.97 18.10 -8.38
N ALA A 252 9.98 18.62 -7.65
CA ALA A 252 10.01 18.58 -6.19
C ALA A 252 8.87 19.39 -5.55
N ASP A 253 8.50 20.55 -6.09
CA ASP A 253 7.35 21.34 -5.60
C ASP A 253 6.02 20.58 -5.78
N ARG A 254 5.83 19.91 -6.94
CA ARG A 254 4.65 19.06 -7.18
C ARG A 254 4.62 17.81 -6.32
N GLU A 255 5.75 17.12 -6.11
CA GLU A 255 5.83 15.99 -5.18
C GLU A 255 5.61 16.47 -3.71
N LEU A 256 6.06 17.68 -3.33
CA LEU A 256 5.79 18.28 -2.01
C LEU A 256 4.28 18.47 -1.76
N VAL A 257 3.54 19.06 -2.70
CA VAL A 257 2.07 19.22 -2.58
C VAL A 257 1.39 17.86 -2.34
N VAL A 258 1.84 16.83 -3.07
CA VAL A 258 1.31 15.47 -2.95
C VAL A 258 1.74 14.79 -1.63
N ILE A 259 2.95 15.04 -1.12
CA ILE A 259 3.42 14.56 0.20
C ILE A 259 2.61 15.17 1.34
N ILE A 260 2.25 16.46 1.27
CA ILE A 260 1.42 17.15 2.27
C ILE A 260 -0.02 16.58 2.29
N GLY A 261 -0.53 16.14 1.13
CA GLY A 261 -1.77 15.36 1.05
C GLY A 261 -1.62 13.96 1.64
N TRP A 262 -0.61 13.21 1.20
CA TRP A 262 -0.28 11.85 1.63
C TRP A 262 -0.13 11.69 3.15
N ALA A 263 0.53 12.64 3.82
CA ALA A 263 0.76 12.57 5.26
C ALA A 263 -0.55 12.46 6.07
N LYS A 264 -1.64 13.09 5.61
CA LYS A 264 -2.97 13.04 6.23
C LYS A 264 -3.66 11.68 6.10
N HIS A 265 -3.12 10.79 5.27
CA HIS A 265 -3.55 9.39 5.13
C HIS A 265 -2.68 8.41 5.94
N ILE A 266 -1.70 8.89 6.70
CA ILE A 266 -0.93 8.04 7.64
C ILE A 266 -1.77 7.85 8.92
N PRO A 267 -2.05 6.60 9.35
CA PRO A 267 -2.84 6.36 10.55
C PRO A 267 -2.24 7.04 11.80
N GLY A 268 -3.00 7.95 12.39
CA GLY A 268 -2.61 8.71 13.58
C GLY A 268 -2.01 10.10 13.32
N PHE A 269 -1.49 10.39 12.11
CA PHE A 269 -0.83 11.68 11.83
C PHE A 269 -1.77 12.88 11.98
N SER A 270 -3.00 12.79 11.47
CA SER A 270 -4.01 13.86 11.61
C SER A 270 -4.59 14.03 13.02
N ASN A 271 -4.13 13.25 14.01
CA ASN A 271 -4.47 13.45 15.42
C ASN A 271 -3.47 14.37 16.14
N LEU A 272 -2.31 14.66 15.53
CA LEU A 272 -1.30 15.55 16.07
C LEU A 272 -1.74 17.02 15.97
N SER A 273 -1.10 17.91 16.74
CA SER A 273 -1.22 19.37 16.58
C SER A 273 -0.96 19.79 15.12
N LEU A 274 -1.58 20.88 14.66
CA LEU A 274 -1.24 21.45 13.34
C LEU A 274 0.21 21.95 13.31
N GLY A 275 0.74 22.43 14.45
CA GLY A 275 2.15 22.77 14.63
C GLY A 275 3.02 21.53 14.44
N ASP A 276 2.74 20.44 15.16
CA ASP A 276 3.46 19.17 15.01
C ASP A 276 3.39 18.60 13.59
N GLN A 277 2.22 18.63 12.94
CA GLN A 277 2.07 18.18 11.54
C GLN A 277 2.97 18.99 10.59
N MET A 278 3.08 20.31 10.78
CA MET A 278 3.97 21.17 10.00
C MET A 278 5.44 20.91 10.34
N SER A 279 5.80 20.83 11.63
CA SER A 279 7.15 20.55 12.13
C SER A 279 7.72 19.23 11.61
N LEU A 280 6.91 18.16 11.55
CA LEU A 280 7.32 16.87 10.98
C LEU A 280 7.48 16.92 9.45
N LEU A 281 6.61 17.66 8.74
CA LEU A 281 6.73 17.82 7.29
C LEU A 281 7.97 18.64 6.91
N GLN A 282 8.20 19.76 7.59
CA GLN A 282 9.36 20.66 7.36
C GLN A 282 10.70 19.98 7.67
N SER A 283 10.73 19.05 8.63
CA SER A 283 11.93 18.28 8.95
C SER A 283 12.15 17.07 8.03
N ALA A 284 11.12 16.37 7.56
CA ALA A 284 11.28 15.09 6.84
C ALA A 284 11.13 15.14 5.31
N TRP A 285 10.63 16.24 4.72
CA TRP A 285 10.23 16.26 3.30
C TRP A 285 11.28 15.74 2.30
N MET A 286 12.55 16.17 2.43
CA MET A 286 13.61 15.76 1.53
C MET A 286 13.96 14.26 1.67
N GLU A 287 13.78 13.68 2.86
CA GLU A 287 13.95 12.24 3.08
C GLU A 287 12.83 11.44 2.40
N ILE A 288 11.61 11.98 2.39
CA ILE A 288 10.45 11.38 1.72
C ILE A 288 10.63 11.41 0.19
N LEU A 289 11.10 12.54 -0.37
CA LEU A 289 11.47 12.66 -1.78
C LEU A 289 12.59 11.68 -2.17
N ILE A 290 13.68 11.65 -1.41
CA ILE A 290 14.84 10.78 -1.69
C ILE A 290 14.47 9.31 -1.53
N LEU A 291 13.63 8.92 -0.57
CA LEU A 291 13.08 7.57 -0.49
C LEU A 291 12.30 7.21 -1.77
N GLY A 292 11.48 8.14 -2.29
CA GLY A 292 10.80 8.01 -3.57
C GLY A 292 11.77 7.69 -4.70
N ILE A 293 12.78 8.54 -4.91
CA ILE A 293 13.84 8.35 -5.93
C ILE A 293 14.58 7.01 -5.72
N VAL A 294 14.99 6.70 -4.49
CA VAL A 294 15.73 5.48 -4.14
C VAL A 294 14.93 4.24 -4.50
N TYR A 295 13.63 4.20 -4.16
CA TYR A 295 12.76 3.07 -4.46
C TYR A 295 12.45 2.95 -5.95
N ARG A 296 12.17 4.07 -6.64
CA ARG A 296 11.98 4.13 -8.11
C ARG A 296 13.20 3.60 -8.88
N SER A 297 14.39 3.78 -8.33
CA SER A 297 15.67 3.42 -8.97
C SER A 297 16.11 1.96 -8.76
N LEU A 298 15.50 1.20 -7.84
CA LEU A 298 15.93 -0.19 -7.53
C LEU A 298 15.99 -1.16 -8.73
N PRO A 299 15.11 -1.08 -9.76
CA PRO A 299 15.18 -1.94 -10.94
C PRO A 299 16.39 -1.68 -11.86
N TYR A 300 17.05 -0.53 -11.73
CA TYR A 300 18.08 -0.07 -12.64
C TYR A 300 19.48 -0.31 -12.06
N GLU A 301 20.50 -0.42 -12.92
CA GLU A 301 21.91 -0.38 -12.51
C GLU A 301 22.46 1.03 -12.73
N ASP A 302 23.06 1.61 -11.68
CA ASP A 302 23.80 2.87 -11.69
C ASP A 302 23.13 4.01 -12.50
N LYS A 303 21.83 4.20 -12.22
CA LYS A 303 21.00 5.33 -12.64
C LYS A 303 20.06 5.75 -11.51
N LEU A 304 19.65 7.03 -11.51
CA LEU A 304 18.62 7.57 -10.63
C LEU A 304 17.38 7.96 -11.43
N VAL A 305 16.22 7.51 -10.95
CA VAL A 305 14.91 7.66 -11.60
C VAL A 305 14.10 8.67 -10.80
N TYR A 306 14.24 9.95 -11.15
CA TYR A 306 13.54 11.03 -10.48
C TYR A 306 12.05 10.97 -10.79
N ALA A 307 11.68 10.75 -12.05
CA ALA A 307 10.33 10.44 -12.53
C ALA A 307 10.40 9.34 -13.61
N GLU A 308 9.26 8.82 -14.08
CA GLU A 308 9.27 7.77 -15.12
C GLU A 308 9.82 8.25 -16.47
N ASP A 309 9.69 9.56 -16.73
CA ASP A 309 10.18 10.30 -17.89
C ASP A 309 11.52 11.02 -17.64
N TYR A 310 12.09 10.96 -16.43
CA TYR A 310 13.32 11.66 -16.07
C TYR A 310 14.29 10.77 -15.28
N ILE A 311 15.24 10.20 -16.02
CA ILE A 311 16.26 9.27 -15.53
C ILE A 311 17.64 9.86 -15.83
N MET A 312 18.50 9.93 -14.83
CA MET A 312 19.88 10.40 -14.96
C MET A 312 20.87 9.28 -14.62
N ASP A 313 21.97 9.23 -15.37
CA ASP A 313 23.17 8.45 -15.02
C ASP A 313 24.30 9.38 -14.59
N GLU A 314 25.45 8.80 -14.23
CA GLU A 314 26.62 9.53 -13.72
C GLU A 314 27.11 10.63 -14.67
N GLU A 315 27.00 10.44 -15.99
CA GLU A 315 27.41 11.44 -16.98
C GLU A 315 26.44 12.62 -17.01
N HIS A 316 25.14 12.36 -17.07
CA HIS A 316 24.14 13.43 -17.00
C HIS A 316 24.24 14.20 -15.68
N SER A 317 24.33 13.49 -14.54
CA SER A 317 24.51 14.13 -13.24
C SER A 317 25.84 14.89 -13.09
N ARG A 318 26.91 14.49 -13.79
CA ARG A 318 28.15 15.26 -13.88
C ARG A 318 27.98 16.55 -14.69
N LEU A 319 27.31 16.49 -15.84
CA LEU A 319 27.08 17.64 -16.72
C LEU A 319 26.17 18.69 -16.09
N THR A 320 25.23 18.29 -15.23
CA THR A 320 24.30 19.20 -14.52
C THR A 320 24.78 19.62 -13.12
N GLY A 321 26.04 19.32 -12.74
CA GLY A 321 26.60 19.68 -11.43
C GLY A 321 26.08 18.87 -10.22
N LEU A 322 25.27 17.83 -10.45
CA LEU A 322 24.61 17.01 -9.42
C LEU A 322 25.42 15.79 -8.95
N LEU A 323 26.66 15.59 -9.44
CA LEU A 323 27.44 14.36 -9.25
C LEU A 323 27.58 13.91 -7.79
N GLU A 324 27.84 14.83 -6.85
CA GLU A 324 27.96 14.47 -5.43
C GLU A 324 26.65 13.97 -4.82
N LEU A 325 25.53 14.57 -5.23
CA LEU A 325 24.19 14.17 -4.80
C LEU A 325 23.80 12.83 -5.44
N TYR A 326 24.12 12.65 -6.73
CA TYR A 326 23.95 11.39 -7.45
C TYR A 326 24.67 10.25 -6.73
N LEU A 327 25.95 10.40 -6.39
CA LEU A 327 26.73 9.39 -5.67
C LEU A 327 26.15 9.08 -4.29
N ALA A 328 25.68 10.09 -3.55
CA ALA A 328 25.08 9.92 -2.23
C ALA A 328 23.72 9.21 -2.25
N ILE A 329 22.85 9.51 -3.22
CA ILE A 329 21.58 8.80 -3.42
C ILE A 329 21.84 7.38 -3.94
N LEU A 330 22.79 7.20 -4.87
CA LEU A 330 23.14 5.88 -5.41
C LEU A 330 23.70 4.94 -4.32
N GLN A 331 24.37 5.47 -3.30
CA GLN A 331 24.76 4.69 -2.11
C GLN A 331 23.54 4.11 -1.36
N LEU A 332 22.44 4.88 -1.25
CA LEU A 332 21.17 4.39 -0.70
C LEU A 332 20.50 3.36 -1.62
N VAL A 333 20.44 3.61 -2.94
CA VAL A 333 19.93 2.64 -3.93
C VAL A 333 20.66 1.31 -3.79
N ARG A 334 22.00 1.31 -3.82
CA ARG A 334 22.84 0.11 -3.65
C ARG A 334 22.61 -0.57 -2.29
N ARG A 335 22.37 0.19 -1.21
CA ARG A 335 22.04 -0.34 0.14
C ARG A 335 20.66 -1.02 0.19
N TYR A 336 19.64 -0.41 -0.40
CA TYR A 336 18.26 -0.92 -0.45
C TYR A 336 18.17 -2.14 -1.39
N LYS A 337 18.82 -2.08 -2.56
CA LYS A 337 18.92 -3.18 -3.52
C LYS A 337 19.59 -4.41 -2.90
N LYS A 338 20.65 -4.22 -2.10
CA LYS A 338 21.29 -5.30 -1.31
C LYS A 338 20.39 -5.90 -0.22
N LEU A 339 19.47 -5.12 0.37
CA LEU A 339 18.46 -5.63 1.32
C LEU A 339 17.29 -6.33 0.62
N LYS A 340 17.10 -6.09 -0.69
CA LYS A 340 15.91 -6.44 -1.47
C LYS A 340 14.65 -5.88 -0.79
N VAL A 341 14.57 -4.54 -0.72
CA VAL A 341 13.46 -3.83 -0.07
C VAL A 341 12.17 -3.99 -0.88
N GLU A 342 11.09 -4.36 -0.22
CA GLU A 342 9.76 -4.56 -0.82
C GLU A 342 8.89 -3.29 -0.76
N LYS A 343 7.76 -3.21 -1.49
CA LYS A 343 6.90 -2.00 -1.49
C LYS A 343 6.35 -1.73 -0.09
N GLU A 344 5.95 -2.80 0.59
CA GLU A 344 5.43 -2.82 1.96
C GLU A 344 6.42 -2.23 2.96
N GLU A 345 7.69 -2.63 2.85
CA GLU A 345 8.79 -2.13 3.67
C GLU A 345 9.08 -0.65 3.34
N PHE A 346 9.09 -0.30 2.06
CA PHE A 346 9.30 1.07 1.58
C PHE A 346 8.24 2.06 2.09
N VAL A 347 6.94 1.78 1.93
CA VAL A 347 5.88 2.71 2.40
C VAL A 347 5.89 2.88 3.92
N THR A 348 6.32 1.85 4.65
CA THR A 348 6.46 1.89 6.11
C THR A 348 7.68 2.67 6.54
N LEU A 349 8.83 2.50 5.87
CA LEU A 349 10.03 3.33 6.07
C LEU A 349 9.79 4.80 5.71
N LYS A 350 8.97 5.07 4.68
CA LYS A 350 8.55 6.42 4.27
C LYS A 350 7.70 7.10 5.34
N ALA A 351 6.74 6.39 5.93
CA ALA A 351 5.96 6.88 7.07
C ALA A 351 6.82 7.06 8.34
N LEU A 352 7.75 6.14 8.60
CA LEU A 352 8.71 6.24 9.71
C LEU A 352 9.67 7.42 9.54
N ALA A 353 10.11 7.76 8.33
CA ALA A 353 10.94 8.93 8.08
C ALA A 353 10.22 10.25 8.42
N LEU A 354 8.90 10.32 8.21
CA LEU A 354 8.08 11.45 8.65
C LEU A 354 7.95 11.53 10.18
N ALA A 355 7.66 10.41 10.84
CA ALA A 355 7.43 10.39 12.29
C ALA A 355 8.72 10.50 13.12
N ASN A 356 9.83 9.94 12.63
CA ASN A 356 11.14 9.90 13.29
C ASN A 356 12.04 11.08 12.85
N SER A 357 11.52 12.29 13.03
CA SER A 357 12.19 13.53 12.61
C SER A 357 12.94 14.20 13.76
N ASP A 358 14.10 14.79 13.48
CA ASP A 358 14.90 15.55 14.47
C ASP A 358 14.37 16.97 14.72
N SER A 359 13.05 17.21 14.60
CA SER A 359 12.49 18.55 14.75
C SER A 359 12.57 19.02 16.21
N MET A 360 13.19 20.19 16.42
CA MET A 360 13.28 20.85 17.73
C MET A 360 11.99 21.59 18.13
N HIS A 361 10.92 21.48 17.33
CA HIS A 361 9.69 22.27 17.45
C HIS A 361 8.46 21.35 17.52
N ILE A 362 8.54 20.29 18.32
CA ILE A 362 7.42 19.41 18.65
C ILE A 362 6.78 19.87 19.96
N GLU A 363 5.47 20.05 19.95
CA GLU A 363 4.63 20.47 21.07
C GLU A 363 4.21 19.26 21.93
N ASP A 364 3.63 18.22 21.31
CA ASP A 364 3.24 16.97 21.99
C ASP A 364 4.17 15.81 21.62
N MET A 365 5.31 15.74 22.31
CA MET A 365 6.28 14.65 22.16
C MET A 365 5.66 13.27 22.42
N ASP A 366 4.69 13.15 23.34
CA ASP A 366 4.05 11.88 23.66
C ASP A 366 3.12 11.42 22.51
N ALA A 367 2.44 12.34 21.82
CA ALA A 367 1.62 12.03 20.66
C ALA A 367 2.48 11.63 19.44
N VAL A 368 3.61 12.32 19.22
CA VAL A 368 4.58 11.94 18.18
C VAL A 368 5.22 10.58 18.49
N GLN A 369 5.58 10.28 19.75
CA GLN A 369 6.11 8.97 20.14
C GLN A 369 5.07 7.86 19.89
N LYS A 370 3.80 8.05 20.25
CA LYS A 370 2.72 7.07 19.96
C LYS A 370 2.58 6.79 18.46
N LEU A 371 2.79 7.80 17.59
CA LEU A 371 2.80 7.61 16.14
C LEU A 371 4.03 6.82 15.67
N GLN A 372 5.23 7.11 16.21
CA GLN A 372 6.44 6.33 15.92
C GLN A 372 6.29 4.86 16.34
N ASP A 373 5.78 4.61 17.55
CA ASP A 373 5.61 3.28 18.12
C ASP A 373 4.63 2.45 17.28
N LEU A 374 3.49 3.03 16.89
CA LEU A 374 2.50 2.41 16.00
C LEU A 374 3.10 2.01 14.64
N LEU A 375 4.01 2.83 14.09
CA LEU A 375 4.68 2.55 12.82
C LEU A 375 5.83 1.54 12.98
N HIS A 376 6.52 1.53 14.12
CA HIS A 376 7.54 0.53 14.47
C HIS A 376 6.92 -0.85 14.73
N GLU A 377 5.76 -0.91 15.40
CA GLU A 377 4.98 -2.14 15.60
C GLU A 377 4.49 -2.67 14.24
N ALA A 378 3.92 -1.80 13.39
CA ALA A 378 3.47 -2.17 12.04
C ALA A 378 4.58 -2.77 11.16
N LEU A 379 5.81 -2.28 11.28
CA LEU A 379 6.98 -2.84 10.59
C LEU A 379 7.40 -4.19 11.20
N GLN A 380 7.46 -4.30 12.52
CA GLN A 380 7.84 -5.55 13.21
C GLN A 380 6.85 -6.67 12.92
N ASP A 381 5.55 -6.41 13.03
CA ASP A 381 4.48 -7.35 12.68
C ASP A 381 4.54 -7.75 11.19
N TYR A 382 4.86 -6.82 10.28
CA TYR A 382 5.05 -7.15 8.87
C TYR A 382 6.21 -8.14 8.68
N GLU A 383 7.38 -7.86 9.25
CA GLU A 383 8.55 -8.73 9.13
C GLU A 383 8.34 -10.11 9.76
N LEU A 384 7.73 -10.17 10.94
CA LEU A 384 7.35 -11.44 11.58
C LEU A 384 6.27 -12.17 10.75
N SER A 385 5.33 -11.44 10.13
CA SER A 385 4.33 -12.06 9.25
C SER A 385 4.97 -12.66 7.99
N GLN A 386 5.89 -11.98 7.30
CA GLN A 386 6.40 -12.47 6.01
C GLN A 386 7.69 -13.28 6.12
N ARG A 387 8.59 -12.93 7.04
CA ARG A 387 10.01 -13.32 7.03
C ARG A 387 10.50 -13.78 8.41
N ASN A 388 9.80 -14.77 8.99
CA ASN A 388 10.18 -15.49 10.23
C ASN A 388 11.67 -15.85 10.33
N GLU A 389 12.34 -16.12 9.20
CA GLU A 389 13.75 -16.52 9.12
C GLU A 389 14.74 -15.34 9.23
N GLU A 390 14.28 -14.10 9.07
CA GLU A 390 15.08 -12.87 9.27
C GLU A 390 14.58 -12.04 10.49
N PRO A 391 14.59 -12.54 11.74
CA PRO A 391 14.03 -11.84 12.90
C PRO A 391 14.73 -10.52 13.28
N ARG A 392 15.76 -10.12 12.53
CA ARG A 392 16.46 -8.82 12.67
C ARG A 392 16.18 -7.87 11.51
N ARG A 393 15.25 -8.20 10.58
CA ARG A 393 15.05 -7.45 9.33
C ARG A 393 14.53 -6.03 9.54
N ALA A 394 13.55 -5.82 10.43
CA ALA A 394 13.11 -4.48 10.83
C ALA A 394 14.30 -3.61 11.28
N GLY A 395 15.17 -4.13 12.14
CA GLY A 395 16.42 -3.45 12.52
C GLY A 395 17.37 -3.17 11.35
N LYS A 396 17.57 -4.13 10.42
CA LYS A 396 18.38 -3.91 9.20
C LYS A 396 17.84 -2.79 8.30
N LEU A 397 16.53 -2.59 8.29
CA LEU A 397 15.81 -1.56 7.53
C LEU A 397 15.90 -0.18 8.23
N LEU A 398 15.61 -0.13 9.53
CA LEU A 398 15.75 1.09 10.36
C LEU A 398 17.19 1.64 10.35
N LEU A 399 18.20 0.77 10.36
CA LEU A 399 19.61 1.13 10.20
C LEU A 399 19.99 1.69 8.80
N THR A 400 19.01 1.98 7.93
CA THR A 400 19.21 2.80 6.72
C THR A 400 18.83 4.26 6.90
N LEU A 401 17.97 4.59 7.88
CA LEU A 401 17.48 5.95 8.12
C LEU A 401 18.61 6.97 8.43
N PRO A 402 19.70 6.64 9.17
CA PRO A 402 20.79 7.58 9.37
C PRO A 402 21.52 8.00 8.07
N LEU A 403 21.63 7.08 7.10
CA LEU A 403 22.20 7.40 5.79
C LEU A 403 21.22 8.22 4.94
N LEU A 404 19.91 7.98 5.08
CA LEU A 404 18.86 8.78 4.45
C LEU A 404 18.89 10.23 4.97
N ARG A 405 18.88 10.43 6.29
CA ARG A 405 19.03 11.71 6.99
C ARG A 405 20.28 12.47 6.50
N GLN A 406 21.42 11.78 6.37
CA GLN A 406 22.66 12.37 5.86
C GLN A 406 22.55 12.81 4.39
N THR A 407 22.00 11.96 3.51
CA THR A 407 21.86 12.29 2.08
C THR A 407 20.81 13.39 1.85
N ALA A 408 19.74 13.43 2.64
CA ALA A 408 18.75 14.51 2.62
C ALA A 408 19.33 15.85 3.09
N ALA A 409 20.16 15.85 4.13
CA ALA A 409 20.89 17.05 4.56
C ALA A 409 21.80 17.58 3.44
N LYS A 410 22.53 16.71 2.74
CA LYS A 410 23.33 17.09 1.55
C LYS A 410 22.47 17.68 0.43
N ALA A 411 21.32 17.07 0.14
CA ALA A 411 20.40 17.54 -0.90
C ALA A 411 19.84 18.94 -0.59
N VAL A 412 19.37 19.17 0.65
CA VAL A 412 18.91 20.48 1.12
C VAL A 412 20.00 21.53 0.95
N GLN A 413 21.22 21.26 1.41
CA GLN A 413 22.35 22.20 1.31
C GLN A 413 22.73 22.50 -0.17
N HIS A 414 22.64 21.50 -1.05
CA HIS A 414 22.88 21.69 -2.48
C HIS A 414 21.81 22.58 -3.14
N PHE A 415 20.53 22.31 -2.92
CA PHE A 415 19.44 23.15 -3.44
C PHE A 415 19.41 24.55 -2.81
N TYR A 416 19.79 24.70 -1.54
CA TYR A 416 19.96 25.99 -0.90
C TYR A 416 21.10 26.80 -1.53
N SER A 417 22.21 26.15 -1.92
CA SER A 417 23.28 26.79 -2.70
C SER A 417 22.81 27.24 -4.09
N ILE A 418 21.97 26.46 -4.77
CA ILE A 418 21.36 26.85 -6.05
C ILE A 418 20.43 28.07 -5.86
N LYS A 419 19.60 28.07 -4.81
CA LYS A 419 18.75 29.21 -4.43
C LYS A 419 19.57 30.49 -4.25
N LEU A 420 20.67 30.43 -3.50
CA LEU A 420 21.56 31.58 -3.26
C LEU A 420 22.22 32.11 -4.54
N GLN A 421 22.35 31.29 -5.60
CA GLN A 421 22.85 31.75 -6.90
C GLN A 421 21.80 32.48 -7.75
N GLY A 422 20.49 32.31 -7.46
CA GLY A 422 19.39 33.01 -8.14
C GLY A 422 19.20 32.68 -9.63
N LYS A 423 19.90 31.67 -10.17
CA LYS A 423 19.88 31.31 -11.62
C LYS A 423 18.72 30.40 -12.03
N VAL A 424 18.20 29.62 -11.10
CA VAL A 424 17.18 28.60 -11.33
C VAL A 424 15.89 29.08 -10.64
N PRO A 425 14.76 29.19 -11.36
CA PRO A 425 13.49 29.52 -10.74
C PRO A 425 13.08 28.41 -9.77
N MET A 426 12.47 28.78 -8.65
CA MET A 426 11.95 27.85 -7.66
C MET A 426 10.55 28.30 -7.26
N HIS A 427 9.62 27.36 -7.18
CA HIS A 427 8.28 27.62 -6.70
C HIS A 427 8.25 27.90 -5.20
N LYS A 428 7.18 28.58 -4.76
CA LYS A 428 7.09 29.15 -3.42
C LYS A 428 7.16 28.08 -2.31
N LEU A 429 6.49 26.94 -2.48
CA LEU A 429 6.45 25.90 -1.45
C LEU A 429 7.83 25.24 -1.29
N PHE A 430 8.51 24.91 -2.38
CA PHE A 430 9.88 24.40 -2.34
C PHE A 430 10.86 25.39 -1.66
N LEU A 431 10.69 26.71 -1.88
CA LEU A 431 11.46 27.74 -1.18
C LEU A 431 11.17 27.79 0.33
N GLU A 432 9.90 27.78 0.74
CA GLU A 432 9.50 27.77 2.16
C GLU A 432 10.02 26.50 2.88
N MET A 433 10.01 25.35 2.21
CA MET A 433 10.50 24.08 2.76
C MET A 433 12.05 23.99 2.81
N LEU A 434 12.76 24.71 1.94
CA LEU A 434 14.21 24.93 2.05
C LEU A 434 14.57 25.91 3.18
N GLU A 435 13.75 26.92 3.43
CA GLU A 435 13.95 27.92 4.50
C GLU A 435 13.70 27.33 5.90
N ALA A 436 12.69 26.47 6.06
CA ALA A 436 12.40 25.79 7.32
C ALA A 436 13.45 24.74 7.77
N LYS A 437 14.62 24.71 7.10
CA LYS A 437 15.65 23.65 7.18
C LYS A 437 17.07 24.17 7.41
N VAL A 438 17.29 25.49 7.46
CA VAL A 438 18.60 26.17 7.47
C VAL A 438 18.64 27.28 8.50
#